data_AF-A0A9D0P1N3-F1
#
_entry.id   AF-A0A9D0P1N3-F1
#
_cell.length_a   1.000
_cell.length_b   1.000
_cell.length_c   1.000
_cell.angle_alpha   90.00
_cell.angle_beta   90.00
_cell.angle_gamma   90.00
#
_symmetry.space_group_name_H-M   'P 1'
#
loop_
_entity.id
_entity.type
_entity.pdbx_description
1 polymer ?
#
loop_
_entity_poly.entity_id
_entity_poly.type
_entity_poly.pdbx_seq_one_letter_code
_entity_poly.pdbx_strand_id
1 'polypeptide(L)' 'LQKLRGLAYDGSNRSIDIMISRLRKKLNDNPNHPRRIKTIRGKGYLLATDAW' A
#
# COMPACT_ATOMS: atom_id res chain seq x y z
N LEU A 1 13.48 18.07 5.06
CA LEU A 1 13.47 17.59 3.66
C LEU A 1 12.89 16.18 3.61
N GLN A 2 11.61 16.03 3.26
CA GLN A 2 11.09 14.95 2.40
C GLN A 2 9.57 15.13 2.26
N LYS A 3 9.18 15.88 1.23
CA LYS A 3 7.80 15.99 0.75
C LYS A 3 7.43 14.64 0.11
N LEU A 4 6.68 13.81 0.83
CA LEU A 4 5.75 12.89 0.16
C LEU A 4 4.71 13.78 -0.49
N ARG A 5 4.69 13.77 -1.83
CA ARG A 5 4.01 14.72 -2.72
C ARG A 5 2.63 15.12 -2.19
N GLY A 6 2.38 16.44 -2.12
CA GLY A 6 1.16 17.07 -1.62
C GLY A 6 -0.08 16.74 -2.45
N LEU A 7 -0.56 15.51 -2.33
CA LEU A 7 -1.88 15.11 -2.77
C LEU A 7 -2.77 15.21 -1.53
N ALA A 8 -3.53 16.29 -1.44
CA ALA A 8 -4.66 16.34 -0.53
C ALA A 8 -5.55 15.10 -0.82
N TYR A 9 -5.91 14.39 0.23
CA TYR A 9 -6.75 13.20 0.16
C TYR A 9 -8.15 13.59 -0.34
N ASP A 10 -8.41 13.40 -1.64
CA ASP A 10 -9.61 13.86 -2.36
C ASP A 10 -10.67 12.75 -2.57
N GLY A 11 -10.50 11.59 -1.92
CA GLY A 11 -11.44 10.47 -2.06
C GLY A 11 -11.20 9.59 -3.30
N SER A 12 -10.18 9.85 -4.12
CA SER A 12 -9.76 8.98 -5.23
C SER A 12 -8.97 7.72 -4.79
N ASN A 13 -9.12 7.33 -3.52
CA ASN A 13 -8.36 6.27 -2.82
C ASN A 13 -8.49 4.87 -3.47
N ARG A 14 -9.53 4.65 -4.27
CA ARG A 14 -9.73 3.40 -5.01
C ARG A 14 -8.59 3.12 -5.99
N SER A 15 -7.96 4.16 -6.54
CA SER A 15 -6.80 4.00 -7.43
C SER A 15 -5.59 3.39 -6.69
N ILE A 16 -5.34 3.85 -5.46
CA ILE A 16 -4.30 3.31 -4.58
C ILE A 16 -4.64 1.87 -4.22
N ASP A 17 -5.88 1.57 -3.82
CA ASP A 17 -6.31 0.21 -3.48
C ASP A 17 -6.13 -0.77 -4.66
N ILE A 18 -6.45 -0.33 -5.89
CA ILE A 18 -6.24 -1.10 -7.11
C ILE A 18 -4.74 -1.33 -7.36
N MET A 19 -3.90 -0.30 -7.20
CA MET A 19 -2.46 -0.45 -7.35
C MET A 19 -1.87 -1.40 -6.32
N ILE A 20 -2.27 -1.29 -5.06
CA ILE A 20 -1.84 -2.21 -3.98
C ILE A 20 -2.30 -3.64 -4.26
N SER A 21 -3.54 -3.83 -4.73
CA SER A 21 -4.04 -5.15 -5.12
C SER A 21 -3.23 -5.77 -6.27
N ARG A 22 -2.91 -4.97 -7.31
CA ARG A 22 -2.05 -5.41 -8.42
C ARG A 22 -0.63 -5.74 -7.96
N LEU A 23 -0.06 -4.94 -7.08
CA LEU A 23 1.27 -5.18 -6.50
C LEU A 23 1.31 -6.46 -5.67
N ARG A 24 0.33 -6.69 -4.78
CA ARG A 24 0.23 -7.93 -4.00
C ARG A 24 0.16 -9.16 -4.90
N LYS A 25 -0.62 -9.10 -5.99
CA LYS A 25 -0.67 -10.17 -7.00
C LYS A 25 0.69 -10.40 -7.68
N LYS A 26 1.36 -9.33 -8.13
CA LYS A 26 2.68 -9.44 -8.79
C LYS A 26 3.76 -10.00 -7.86
N LEU A 27 3.71 -9.63 -6.58
CA LEU A 27 4.63 -10.12 -5.57
C LEU A 27 4.24 -11.51 -5.04
N ASN A 28 3.15 -12.11 -5.52
CA ASN A 28 2.58 -13.34 -4.99
C ASN A 28 2.41 -13.30 -3.45
N ASP A 29 2.12 -12.11 -2.90
CA ASP A 29 1.97 -11.87 -1.46
C ASP A 29 0.58 -12.37 -1.03
N ASN A 30 0.55 -13.17 0.03
CA ASN A 30 -0.69 -13.79 0.48
C ASN A 30 -1.63 -12.71 1.04
N PRO A 31 -2.84 -12.52 0.47
CA PRO A 31 -3.77 -11.49 0.95
C PRO A 31 -4.25 -11.71 2.39
N ASN A 32 -4.24 -12.95 2.88
CA ASN A 32 -4.64 -13.28 4.26
C ASN A 32 -3.53 -12.95 5.27
N HIS A 33 -2.27 -12.99 4.84
CA HIS A 33 -1.09 -12.67 5.65
C HIS A 33 -0.10 -11.84 4.83
N PRO A 34 -0.43 -10.57 4.52
CA PRO A 34 0.41 -9.75 3.67
C PRO A 34 1.70 -9.41 4.41
N ARG A 35 2.81 -10.03 3.97
CA ARG A 35 4.11 -9.82 4.62
C ARG A 35 4.79 -8.58 4.08
N ARG A 36 4.62 -8.31 2.78
CA ARG A 36 5.34 -7.24 2.07
C ARG A 36 4.60 -5.91 2.13
N ILE A 37 3.28 -5.90 1.95
CA ILE A 37 2.49 -4.65 1.96
C ILE A 37 1.41 -4.72 3.04
N LYS A 38 1.65 -4.06 4.19
CA LYS A 38 0.73 -4.01 5.32
C LYS A 38 -0.27 -2.87 5.18
N THR A 39 -1.54 -3.14 5.44
CA THR A 39 -2.57 -2.09 5.49
C THR A 39 -2.71 -1.58 6.92
N ILE A 40 -2.49 -0.29 7.14
CA ILE A 40 -2.70 0.39 8.43
C ILE A 40 -3.99 1.20 8.33
N ARG A 41 -5.05 0.71 8.99
CA ARG A 41 -6.36 1.37 8.98
C ARG A 41 -6.25 2.81 9.48
N GLY A 42 -6.86 3.75 8.75
CA GLY A 42 -6.80 5.19 9.05
C GLY A 42 -5.47 5.88 8.74
N LYS A 43 -4.45 5.16 8.28
CA LYS A 43 -3.13 5.74 7.93
C LYS A 43 -2.67 5.43 6.50
N GLY A 44 -3.10 4.31 5.92
CA GLY A 44 -2.77 3.91 4.54
C GLY A 44 -2.04 2.58 4.45
N TYR A 45 -0.99 2.51 3.63
CA TYR A 45 -0.25 1.29 3.33
C TYR A 45 1.22 1.43 3.69
N LEU A 46 1.80 0.39 4.27
CA LEU A 46 3.20 0.30 4.65
C LEU A 46 3.89 -0.81 3.85
N LEU A 47 5.02 -0.50 3.24
CA LEU A 47 5.91 -1.49 2.67
C LEU A 47 6.84 -2.02 3.78
N ALA A 48 6.78 -3.33 4.04
CA ALA A 48 7.70 -4.00 4.94
C ALA A 48 8.96 -4.39 4.17
N THR A 49 10.08 -3.75 4.52
CA THR A 49 11.41 -4.03 3.95
C THR A 49 11.97 -5.37 4.42
N ASP A 50 11.48 -5.88 5.55
CA ASP A 50 11.91 -7.13 6.18
C ASP A 50 11.40 -8.40 5.46
N ALA A 51 10.44 -8.27 4.55
CA ALA A 51 9.75 -9.38 3.88
C ALA A 51 10.23 -9.66 2.44
N TRP A 52 11.46 -9.22 2.13
CA TRP A 52 12.07 -9.35 0.80
C TRP A 52 13.14 -10.42 0.77
#